data_AF-A0A8K0CQF2-F1
#
_entry.id   AF-A0A8K0CQF2-F1
#
_cell.length_a   1.000
_cell.length_b   1.000
_cell.length_c   1.000
_cell.angle_alpha   90.00
_cell.angle_beta   90.00
_cell.angle_gamma   90.00
#
_symmetry.space_group_name_H-M   'P 1'
#
loop_
_entity.id
_entity.type
_entity.pdbx_description
1 polymer ?
#
loop_
_entity_poly.entity_id
_entity_poly.type
_entity_poly.pdbx_seq_one_letter_code
_entity_poly.pdbx_strand_id
1 'polypeptide(L)'
;MVVQLINQAKIPSNEGYTLLFDNYFSSISLFSYLAEHGYCATATIQHGRTEETTGNRYSPDCKSRISITQPKPLANYNKGMGGVDEMNQLVPGYRTRMRQKKWWWSIFAYLFNVFVTNAWLLMRKICPNEDHAPSLLRFRSLTMVLLITHGPPSLIGKIVQPPNDGIR
;
A
#
# COMPACT_ATOMS: atom_id res chain seq x y z
N MET A 1 13.99 4.84 -12.80
CA MET A 1 13.01 4.84 -11.69
C MET A 1 12.56 3.43 -11.32
N VAL A 2 11.84 2.68 -12.17
CA VAL A 2 11.38 1.31 -11.84
C VAL A 2 12.54 0.36 -11.51
N VAL A 3 13.60 0.38 -12.31
CA VAL A 3 14.82 -0.42 -12.08
C VAL A 3 15.49 -0.08 -10.74
N GLN A 4 15.45 1.18 -10.30
CA GLN A 4 16.01 1.58 -9.01
C GLN A 4 15.21 0.99 -7.85
N LEU A 5 13.87 0.93 -7.97
CA LEU A 5 13.02 0.30 -6.97
C LEU A 5 13.29 -1.21 -6.88
N ILE A 6 13.45 -1.89 -8.03
CA ILE A 6 13.79 -3.32 -8.06
C ILE A 6 15.13 -3.58 -7.35
N ASN A 7 16.14 -2.76 -7.64
CA ASN A 7 17.45 -2.86 -7.00
C ASN A 7 17.40 -2.58 -5.49
N GLN A 8 16.61 -1.59 -5.07
CA GLN A 8 16.41 -1.29 -3.64
C GLN A 8 15.65 -2.40 -2.90
N ALA A 9 14.66 -3.00 -3.56
CA ALA A 9 13.88 -4.10 -3.02
C ALA A 9 14.66 -5.44 -2.98
N LYS A 10 15.86 -5.49 -3.57
CA LYS A 10 16.72 -6.68 -3.64
C LYS A 10 15.95 -7.92 -4.12
N ILE A 11 15.11 -7.73 -5.14
CA ILE A 11 14.31 -8.83 -5.70
C ILE A 11 15.27 -9.80 -6.38
N PRO A 12 15.28 -11.09 -6.00
CA PRO A 12 16.17 -12.06 -6.61
C PRO A 12 15.73 -12.33 -8.05
N SER A 13 16.69 -12.28 -8.98
CA SER A 13 16.48 -12.62 -10.39
C SER A 13 16.34 -14.14 -10.54
N ASN A 14 15.51 -14.59 -11.49
CA ASN A 14 15.26 -16.00 -11.81
C ASN A 14 14.63 -16.89 -10.70
N GLU A 15 14.19 -16.32 -9.57
CA GLU A 15 13.54 -17.09 -8.49
C GLU A 15 12.00 -17.23 -8.66
N GLY A 16 11.49 -17.08 -9.89
CA GLY A 16 10.06 -17.26 -10.19
C GLY A 16 9.16 -16.09 -9.74
N TYR A 17 9.74 -14.94 -9.38
CA TYR A 17 8.99 -13.72 -9.11
C TYR A 17 8.50 -13.08 -10.42
N THR A 18 7.19 -12.85 -10.51
CA THR A 18 6.56 -12.11 -11.61
C THR A 18 6.25 -10.70 -11.17
N LEU A 19 6.88 -9.72 -11.81
CA LEU A 19 6.63 -8.30 -11.59
C LEU A 19 5.39 -7.86 -12.36
N LEU A 20 4.47 -7.19 -11.68
CA LEU A 20 3.23 -6.69 -12.29
C LEU A 20 3.27 -5.17 -12.32
N PHE A 21 3.09 -4.59 -13.51
CA PHE A 21 3.11 -3.14 -13.70
C PHE A 21 1.78 -2.63 -14.24
N ASP A 22 1.34 -1.49 -13.71
CA ASP A 22 0.23 -0.74 -14.28
C ASP A 22 0.65 0.00 -15.57
N ASN A 23 -0.33 0.36 -16.39
CA ASN A 23 -0.19 1.04 -17.68
C ASN A 23 0.70 2.30 -17.63
N TYR A 24 0.74 2.98 -16.49
CA TYR A 24 1.59 4.15 -16.31
C TYR A 24 3.09 3.83 -16.42
N PHE A 25 3.53 2.66 -15.96
CA PHE A 25 4.94 2.26 -15.90
C PHE A 25 5.35 1.29 -17.02
N SER A 26 4.43 0.90 -17.88
CA SER A 26 4.68 -0.04 -18.97
C SER A 26 5.43 0.61 -20.14
N SER A 27 6.66 0.15 -20.42
CA SER A 27 7.43 0.54 -21.61
C SER A 27 8.13 -0.69 -22.20
N ILE A 28 8.11 -0.83 -23.52
CA ILE A 28 8.73 -1.96 -24.23
C ILE A 28 10.22 -2.07 -23.88
N SER A 29 10.94 -0.96 -23.86
CA SER A 29 12.37 -0.93 -23.51
C SER A 29 12.62 -1.41 -22.08
N LEU A 30 11.69 -1.16 -21.14
CA LEU A 30 11.78 -1.67 -19.78
C LEU A 30 11.56 -3.18 -19.73
N PHE A 31 10.59 -3.72 -20.49
CA PHE A 31 10.35 -5.17 -20.55
C PHE A 31 11.52 -5.92 -21.19
N SER A 32 12.10 -5.38 -22.27
CA SER A 32 13.31 -5.97 -22.88
C SER A 32 14.46 -6.01 -21.88
N TYR A 33 14.71 -4.90 -21.17
CA TYR A 33 15.75 -4.85 -20.13
C TYR A 33 15.49 -5.87 -19.01
N LEU A 34 14.25 -5.98 -18.52
CA LEU A 34 13.89 -6.92 -17.47
C LEU A 34 14.06 -8.37 -17.90
N ALA A 35 13.67 -8.71 -19.14
CA ALA A 35 13.84 -10.03 -19.70
C ALA A 35 15.31 -10.43 -19.82
N GLU A 36 16.17 -9.50 -20.29
CA GLU A 36 17.62 -9.71 -20.37
C GLU A 36 18.26 -9.99 -18.99
N HIS A 37 17.69 -9.43 -17.92
CA HIS A 37 18.20 -9.57 -16.55
C HIS A 37 17.51 -10.69 -15.75
N GLY A 38 16.69 -11.53 -16.41
CA GLY A 38 16.06 -12.69 -15.77
C GLY A 38 14.86 -12.36 -14.89
N TYR A 39 14.18 -11.24 -15.14
CA TYR A 39 12.95 -10.87 -14.46
C TYR A 39 11.74 -11.16 -15.36
N CYS A 40 10.79 -11.94 -14.84
CA CYS A 40 9.48 -12.09 -15.48
C CYS A 40 8.62 -10.87 -15.15
N ALA A 41 7.99 -10.26 -16.16
CA ALA A 41 7.17 -9.08 -15.97
C ALA A 41 5.88 -9.11 -16.83
N THR A 42 4.79 -8.57 -16.32
CA THR A 42 3.51 -8.47 -17.03
C THR A 42 2.87 -7.11 -16.78
N ALA A 43 2.33 -6.48 -17.83
CA ALA A 43 1.66 -5.20 -17.73
C ALA A 43 0.63 -5.01 -18.84
N THR A 44 -0.27 -4.05 -18.63
CA THR A 44 -1.08 -3.49 -19.72
C THR A 44 -0.29 -2.39 -20.41
N ILE A 45 -0.35 -2.31 -21.74
CA ILE A 45 0.30 -1.27 -22.53
C ILE A 45 -0.77 -0.39 -23.17
N GLN A 46 -0.64 0.93 -23.05
CA GLN A 46 -1.54 1.87 -23.71
C GLN A 46 -1.44 1.71 -25.23
N HIS A 47 -2.58 1.72 -25.90
CA HIS A 47 -2.70 1.48 -27.35
C HIS A 47 -1.79 2.38 -28.22
N GLY A 48 -1.41 3.57 -27.74
CA GLY A 48 -0.50 4.48 -28.45
C GLY A 48 1.01 4.25 -28.23
N ARG A 49 1.43 3.15 -27.60
CA ARG A 49 2.85 2.85 -27.30
C ARG A 49 3.39 1.59 -28.00
N THR A 50 2.61 0.99 -28.90
CA THR A 50 2.96 -0.25 -29.62
C THR A 50 2.57 -0.11 -31.10
N GLU A 51 3.28 -0.78 -32.01
CA GLU A 51 2.79 -0.98 -33.38
C GLU A 51 1.57 -1.91 -33.35
N GLU A 52 0.54 -1.57 -34.13
CA GLU A 52 -0.83 -2.08 -33.96
C GLU A 52 -0.92 -3.61 -33.89
N THR A 53 -1.61 -4.12 -32.87
CA THR A 53 -2.08 -5.51 -32.82
C THR A 53 -3.54 -5.54 -32.37
N THR A 54 -4.37 -6.28 -33.12
CA THR A 54 -5.81 -6.39 -32.91
C THR A 54 -6.12 -7.10 -31.58
N GLY A 55 -6.97 -6.51 -30.74
CA GLY A 55 -7.39 -7.10 -29.46
C GLY A 55 -8.78 -6.64 -29.02
N ASN A 56 -9.57 -7.57 -28.47
CA ASN A 56 -10.98 -7.37 -28.12
C ASN A 56 -11.18 -6.39 -26.95
N ARG A 57 -12.22 -5.56 -27.04
CA ARG A 57 -12.58 -4.50 -26.08
C ARG A 57 -13.94 -4.74 -25.42
N TYR A 58 -14.14 -4.04 -24.30
CA TYR A 58 -15.40 -3.88 -23.60
C TYR A 58 -16.47 -3.28 -24.54
N SER A 59 -17.57 -4.00 -24.78
CA SER A 59 -18.75 -3.46 -25.46
C SER A 59 -19.58 -2.68 -24.43
N PRO A 60 -19.77 -1.36 -24.63
CA PRO A 60 -20.61 -0.54 -23.77
C PRO A 60 -22.12 -0.85 -23.91
N ASP A 61 -22.50 -1.71 -24.85
CA ASP A 61 -23.91 -1.95 -25.23
C ASP A 61 -24.69 -2.73 -24.18
N CYS A 62 -24.04 -3.54 -23.34
CA CYS A 62 -24.75 -4.49 -22.48
C CYS A 62 -24.77 -4.16 -20.98
N LYS A 63 -24.03 -3.15 -20.49
CA LYS A 63 -23.93 -2.75 -19.04
C LYS A 63 -24.01 -3.94 -18.04
N SER A 64 -23.47 -5.09 -18.40
CA SER A 64 -23.59 -6.33 -17.64
C SER A 64 -22.27 -7.08 -17.70
N ARG A 65 -21.93 -7.79 -16.61
CA ARG A 65 -20.73 -8.61 -16.54
C ARG A 65 -20.96 -9.87 -17.37
N ILE A 66 -20.48 -9.89 -18.60
CA ILE A 66 -20.52 -11.07 -19.47
C ILE A 66 -19.31 -11.95 -19.12
N SER A 67 -19.52 -13.24 -18.89
CA SER A 67 -18.43 -14.20 -18.67
C SER A 67 -17.70 -14.48 -19.99
N ILE A 68 -16.70 -13.67 -20.29
CA ILE A 68 -15.83 -13.85 -21.47
C ILE A 68 -14.70 -14.80 -21.07
N THR A 69 -14.34 -15.73 -21.97
CA THR A 69 -13.16 -16.58 -21.79
C THR A 69 -11.92 -15.69 -21.74
N GLN A 70 -11.38 -15.44 -20.55
CA GLN A 70 -10.19 -14.60 -20.37
C GLN A 70 -8.92 -15.41 -20.64
N PRO A 71 -7.90 -14.81 -21.28
CA PRO A 71 -6.61 -15.45 -21.42
C PRO A 71 -5.90 -15.55 -20.06
N LYS A 72 -5.24 -16.68 -19.80
CA LYS A 72 -4.55 -16.98 -18.52
C LYS A 72 -3.60 -15.87 -18.04
N PRO A 73 -2.82 -15.19 -18.90
CA PRO A 73 -1.96 -14.07 -18.48
C PRO A 73 -2.76 -12.90 -17.89
N LEU A 74 -3.93 -12.59 -18.44
CA LEU A 74 -4.79 -11.53 -17.95
C LEU A 74 -5.42 -11.89 -16.59
N ALA A 75 -5.77 -13.16 -16.40
CA ALA A 75 -6.25 -13.65 -15.11
C ALA A 75 -5.18 -13.51 -14.01
N ASN A 76 -3.93 -13.88 -14.32
CA ASN A 76 -2.80 -13.75 -13.40
C ASN A 76 -2.47 -12.28 -13.09
N TYR A 77 -2.53 -11.41 -14.09
CA TYR A 77 -2.36 -9.97 -13.93
C TYR A 77 -3.43 -9.38 -12.99
N ASN A 78 -4.71 -9.65 -13.26
CA ASN A 78 -5.82 -9.18 -12.44
C ASN A 78 -5.72 -9.68 -10.99
N LYS A 79 -5.23 -10.91 -10.78
CA LYS A 79 -5.06 -11.49 -9.44
C LYS A 79 -3.91 -10.85 -8.65
N GLY A 80 -2.82 -10.45 -9.29
CA GLY A 80 -1.64 -9.94 -8.59
C GLY A 80 -1.51 -8.41 -8.55
N MET A 81 -2.24 -7.66 -9.38
CA MET A 81 -2.22 -6.20 -9.40
C MET A 81 -2.78 -5.55 -8.13
N GLY A 82 -3.66 -6.25 -7.41
CA GLY A 82 -4.43 -5.68 -6.30
C GLY A 82 -3.63 -5.29 -5.05
N GLY A 83 -2.35 -5.65 -4.93
CA GLY A 83 -1.59 -5.44 -3.68
C GLY A 83 -1.47 -3.97 -3.25
N VAL A 84 -1.25 -3.06 -4.21
CA VAL A 84 -1.18 -1.61 -3.93
C VAL A 84 -2.58 -1.03 -3.69
N ASP A 85 -3.57 -1.49 -4.44
CA ASP A 85 -4.96 -1.06 -4.32
C ASP A 85 -5.58 -1.49 -2.99
N GLU A 86 -5.26 -2.67 -2.49
CA GLU A 86 -5.68 -3.16 -1.17
C GLU A 86 -5.17 -2.24 -0.06
N MET A 87 -3.89 -1.87 -0.08
CA MET A 87 -3.35 -0.88 0.86
C MET A 87 -4.08 0.46 0.72
N ASN A 88 -4.31 0.91 -0.52
CA ASN A 88 -4.99 2.18 -0.79
C ASN A 88 -6.47 2.17 -0.36
N GLN A 89 -7.11 1.01 -0.25
CA GLN A 89 -8.47 0.87 0.30
C GLN A 89 -8.48 0.83 1.83
N LEU A 90 -7.49 0.19 2.47
CA LEU A 90 -7.44 0.03 3.92
C LEU A 90 -7.01 1.30 4.66
N VAL A 91 -6.13 2.11 4.07
CA VAL A 91 -5.55 3.31 4.73
C VAL A 91 -6.56 4.45 4.91
N PRO A 92 -7.42 4.81 3.93
CA PRO A 92 -8.41 5.87 4.10
C PRO A 92 -9.52 5.52 5.08
N GLY A 93 -9.89 4.23 5.19
CA GLY A 93 -11.01 3.77 6.02
C GLY A 93 -10.91 4.16 7.50
N TYR A 94 -9.69 4.34 8.02
CA TYR A 94 -9.44 4.72 9.41
C TYR A 94 -8.49 5.92 9.53
N ARG A 95 -8.52 6.85 8.56
CA ARG A 95 -7.61 8.00 8.49
C ARG A 95 -7.69 8.87 9.77
N THR A 96 -6.58 8.98 10.48
CA THR A 96 -6.45 9.91 11.62
C THR A 96 -6.37 11.35 11.10
N ARG A 97 -7.46 12.11 11.23
CA ARG A 97 -7.51 13.52 10.83
C ARG A 97 -6.89 14.41 11.92
N MET A 98 -5.58 14.64 11.85
CA MET A 98 -4.89 15.60 12.71
C MET A 98 -4.91 16.98 12.04
N ARG A 99 -5.61 17.96 12.63
CA ARG A 99 -5.66 19.34 12.12
C ARG A 99 -4.46 20.13 12.63
N GLN A 100 -3.32 19.97 11.96
CA GLN A 100 -2.06 20.64 12.31
C GLN A 100 -1.65 21.67 11.25
N LYS A 101 -0.97 22.75 11.66
CA LYS A 101 -0.57 23.87 10.77
C LYS A 101 0.58 23.52 9.82
N LYS A 102 1.32 22.44 10.08
CA LYS A 102 2.54 22.08 9.32
C LYS A 102 2.25 20.92 8.37
N TRP A 103 2.59 21.09 7.08
CA TRP A 103 2.27 20.14 6.01
C TRP A 103 2.84 18.73 6.23
N TRP A 104 4.00 18.62 6.87
CA TRP A 104 4.65 17.34 7.14
C TRP A 104 3.86 16.44 8.11
N TRP A 105 3.00 17.02 8.95
CA TRP A 105 2.14 16.22 9.84
C TRP A 105 1.17 15.34 9.05
N SER A 106 0.72 15.78 7.88
CA SER A 106 -0.13 14.98 6.99
C SER A 106 0.62 13.74 6.49
N ILE A 107 1.90 13.90 6.14
CA ILE A 107 2.76 12.80 5.69
C ILE A 107 3.06 11.83 6.84
N PHE A 108 3.44 12.34 8.01
CA PHE A 108 3.68 11.52 9.19
C PHE A 108 2.44 10.70 9.58
N ALA A 109 1.27 11.34 9.65
CA ALA A 109 0.03 10.65 9.98
C ALA A 109 -0.32 9.57 8.95
N TYR A 110 -0.05 9.81 7.66
CA TYR A 110 -0.22 8.81 6.62
C TYR A 110 0.73 7.62 6.81
N LEU A 111 2.02 7.86 6.97
CA LEU A 111 3.04 6.81 7.18
C LEU A 111 2.74 5.97 8.43
N PHE A 112 2.31 6.61 9.51
CA PHE A 112 1.91 5.91 10.73
C PHE A 112 0.68 5.01 10.49
N ASN A 113 -0.30 5.48 9.72
CA ASN A 113 -1.45 4.64 9.36
C ASN A 113 -1.04 3.43 8.49
N VAL A 114 -0.13 3.62 7.52
CA VAL A 114 0.44 2.53 6.73
C VAL A 114 1.16 1.52 7.61
N PHE A 115 1.97 1.99 8.57
CA PHE A 115 2.68 1.13 9.52
C PHE A 115 1.73 0.25 10.34
N VAL A 116 0.69 0.84 10.93
CA VAL A 116 -0.29 0.10 11.75
C VAL A 116 -1.07 -0.93 10.90
N THR A 117 -1.46 -0.57 9.67
CA THR A 117 -2.13 -1.51 8.76
C THR A 117 -1.22 -2.66 8.35
N ASN A 118 0.05 -2.40 8.09
CA ASN A 118 1.03 -3.43 7.76
C ASN A 118 1.31 -4.35 8.95
N ALA A 119 1.40 -3.81 10.17
CA ALA A 119 1.55 -4.59 11.39
C ALA A 119 0.34 -5.52 11.63
N TRP A 120 -0.88 -5.03 11.38
CA TRP A 120 -2.09 -5.84 11.45
C TRP A 120 -2.10 -6.96 10.39
N LEU A 121 -1.70 -6.65 9.16
CA LEU A 121 -1.59 -7.65 8.09
C LEU A 121 -0.56 -8.74 8.43
N LEU A 122 0.57 -8.36 9.02
CA LEU A 122 1.59 -9.29 9.49
C LEU A 122 1.07 -10.19 10.61
N MET A 123 0.38 -9.62 11.61
CA MET A 123 -0.25 -10.38 12.70
C MET A 123 -1.22 -11.44 12.15
N ARG A 124 -2.05 -11.09 11.16
CA ARG A 124 -2.95 -12.06 10.51
C ARG A 124 -2.25 -13.18 9.77
N LYS A 125 -1.03 -12.92 9.24
CA LYS A 125 -0.22 -13.95 8.57
C LYS A 125 0.47 -14.88 9.56
N ILE A 126 0.91 -14.36 10.71
CA ILE A 126 1.60 -15.16 11.74
C ILE A 126 0.61 -16.01 12.54
N CYS A 127 -0.59 -15.49 12.83
CA CYS A 127 -1.62 -16.16 13.60
C CYS A 127 -2.90 -16.42 12.76
N PRO A 128 -2.87 -17.35 11.78
CA PRO A 128 -4.04 -17.63 10.94
C PRO A 128 -5.17 -18.36 11.68
N ASN A 129 -4.87 -19.01 12.81
CA ASN A 129 -5.79 -19.89 13.56
C ASN A 129 -6.45 -19.22 14.77
N GLU A 130 -6.26 -17.91 14.99
CA GLU A 130 -7.06 -17.18 15.97
C GLU A 130 -8.37 -16.75 15.33
N ASP A 131 -9.45 -17.50 15.62
CA ASP A 131 -10.83 -17.17 15.22
C ASP A 131 -11.29 -15.77 15.67
N HIS A 132 -10.51 -15.11 16.54
CA HIS A 132 -10.78 -13.79 17.11
C HIS A 132 -9.76 -12.72 16.70
N ALA A 133 -9.05 -12.90 15.57
CA ALA A 133 -8.13 -11.88 15.07
C ALA A 133 -8.81 -10.49 15.08
N PRO A 134 -8.32 -9.52 15.86
CA PRO A 134 -9.04 -8.28 16.08
C PRO A 134 -9.23 -7.54 14.76
N SER A 135 -10.43 -7.00 14.55
CA SER A 135 -10.69 -6.11 13.43
C SER A 135 -9.65 -4.99 13.40
N LEU A 136 -9.36 -4.44 12.21
CA LEU A 136 -8.36 -3.36 12.07
C LEU A 136 -8.63 -2.21 13.07
N LEU A 137 -9.90 -1.92 13.35
CA LEU A 137 -10.32 -0.96 14.38
C LEU A 137 -9.88 -1.36 15.80
N ARG A 138 -10.12 -2.61 16.21
CA ARG A 138 -9.71 -3.13 17.54
C ARG A 138 -8.18 -3.11 17.70
N PHE A 139 -7.46 -3.54 16.67
CA PHE A 139 -6.00 -3.49 16.67
C PHE A 139 -5.49 -2.06 16.86
N ARG A 140 -6.09 -1.09 16.16
CA ARG A 140 -5.77 0.34 16.32
C ARG A 140 -6.06 0.85 17.73
N SER A 141 -7.21 0.51 18.32
CA SER A 141 -7.53 0.90 19.69
C SER A 141 -6.51 0.36 20.69
N LEU A 142 -6.07 -0.89 20.54
CA LEU A 142 -5.02 -1.47 21.38
C LEU A 142 -3.68 -0.74 21.19
N THR A 143 -3.29 -0.44 19.95
CA THR A 143 -2.05 0.32 19.71
C THR A 143 -2.10 1.72 20.32
N MET A 144 -3.25 2.40 20.29
CA MET A 144 -3.40 3.70 20.97
C MET A 144 -3.27 3.56 22.48
N VAL A 145 -3.94 2.58 23.10
CA VAL A 145 -3.86 2.35 24.54
C VAL A 145 -2.42 2.07 24.96
N LEU A 146 -1.73 1.17 24.24
CA LEU A 146 -0.32 0.86 24.50
C LEU A 146 0.58 2.09 24.37
N LEU A 147 0.38 2.91 23.36
CA LEU A 147 1.15 4.14 23.16
C LEU A 147 0.88 5.19 24.25
N ILE A 148 -0.32 5.23 24.82
CA ILE A 148 -0.64 6.12 25.93
C ILE A 148 -0.03 5.59 27.24
N THR A 149 -0.10 4.28 27.47
CA THR A 149 0.40 3.65 28.70
C THR A 149 1.93 3.59 28.76
N HIS A 150 2.60 3.37 27.63
CA HIS A 150 4.06 3.21 27.55
C HIS A 150 4.78 4.36 26.85
N GLY A 151 4.06 5.35 26.32
CA GLY A 151 4.66 6.52 25.69
C GLY A 151 5.22 7.50 26.72
N PRO A 152 6.23 8.30 26.35
CA PRO A 152 6.70 9.39 27.21
C PRO A 152 5.55 10.35 27.49
N PRO A 153 5.45 10.89 28.72
CA PRO A 153 4.39 11.81 29.08
C PRO A 153 4.40 13.02 28.15
N SER A 154 3.21 13.46 27.73
CA SER A 154 3.06 14.62 26.85
C SER A 154 3.75 15.84 27.48
N LEU A 155 4.67 16.44 26.74
CA LEU A 155 5.37 17.67 27.16
C LEU A 155 4.45 18.92 27.16
N ILE A 156 3.24 18.79 26.60
CA ILE A 156 2.26 19.86 26.51
C ILE A 156 1.50 19.94 27.83
N GLY A 157 1.79 20.97 28.64
CA GLY A 157 1.01 21.31 29.84
C GLY A 157 1.82 21.66 31.10
N LYS A 158 3.16 21.57 31.11
CA LYS A 158 3.94 22.05 32.26
C LYS A 158 4.10 23.58 32.19
N ILE A 159 3.05 24.31 32.57
CA ILE A 159 3.22 25.67 33.08
C ILE A 159 3.86 25.47 34.47
N VAL A 160 5.15 25.78 34.59
CA VAL A 160 5.78 25.91 35.91
C VAL A 160 5.08 27.09 36.58
N GLN A 161 4.28 26.83 37.62
CA GLN A 161 3.82 27.93 38.45
C GLN A 161 5.04 28.51 39.17
N PRO A 162 5.28 29.83 39.11
CA PRO A 162 6.36 30.43 39.88
C PRO A 162 6.14 30.17 41.38
N PRO A 163 7.21 30.10 42.19
CA PRO A 163 7.07 29.85 43.62
C PRO A 163 6.16 30.91 44.23
N ASN A 164 5.18 30.48 45.03
CA ASN A 164 4.43 31.40 45.89
C ASN A 164 5.40 31.92 46.96
N ASP A 165 6.08 33.02 46.65
CA ASP A 165 6.74 33.83 47.67
C ASP A 165 5.61 34.42 48.52
N GLY A 166 5.38 33.78 49.67
CA GLY A 166 4.39 34.20 50.64
C GLY A 166 4.65 35.61 51.10
N ILE A 167 3.86 36.56 50.59
CA ILE A 167 3.75 37.89 51.17
C ILE A 167 3.06 37.72 52.53
N ARG A 168 3.82 37.97 53.60
CA ARG A 168 3.31 38.23 54.94
C ARG A 168 3.40 39.72 55.21
#